data_AF-A0A554G7Y4-F1
#
_entry.id   AF-A0A554G7Y4-F1
#
_cell.length_a   1.000
_cell.length_b   1.000
_cell.length_c   1.000
_cell.angle_alpha   90.00
_cell.angle_beta   90.00
_cell.angle_gamma   90.00
#
_symmetry.space_group_name_H-M   'P 1'
#
loop_
_entity.id
_entity.type
_entity.pdbx_description
1 polymer ?
#
loop_
_entity_poly.entity_id
_entity_poly.type
_entity_poly.pdbx_seq_one_letter_code
_entity_poly.pdbx_strand_id
1 'polypeptide(L)'
;METKTPLLQTVLKWPLPQVRAWLDGLSIGEPVGGENFNWDGFAFTAAARAREERSVPWAHIALLVYGVLAGRSAGGDTHSIMLSAMSLRAWMIRELGAQEGDAVLEPEVIFDWFQELASIPIEEAARIVSLQDWSLIPTALLLRLRYIKSALNTLVLISETGLVQKHPELNDWFLLRSRLP
;
A
#
# COMPACT_ATOMS: atom_id res chain seq x y z
N MET A 1 -8.64 26.86 29.79
CA MET A 1 -7.76 26.68 28.61
C MET A 1 -8.46 25.69 27.70
N GLU A 2 -9.04 26.17 26.59
CA GLU A 2 -9.60 25.28 25.58
C GLU A 2 -8.46 24.56 24.86
N THR A 3 -8.43 23.23 24.95
CA THR A 3 -7.52 22.40 24.17
C THR A 3 -7.99 22.46 22.71
N LYS A 4 -7.24 23.20 21.87
CA LYS A 4 -7.44 23.15 20.42
C LYS A 4 -7.37 21.69 19.98
N THR A 5 -8.48 21.16 19.48
CA THR A 5 -8.48 19.81 18.90
C THR A 5 -7.52 19.84 17.70
N PRO A 6 -6.54 18.92 17.61
CA PRO A 6 -5.59 18.90 16.49
C PRO A 6 -6.34 18.89 15.16
N LEU A 7 -5.88 19.69 14.18
CA LEU A 7 -6.55 19.84 12.88
C LEU A 7 -6.88 18.48 12.23
N LEU A 8 -5.96 17.52 12.31
CA LEU A 8 -6.17 16.14 11.87
C LEU A 8 -7.45 15.51 12.44
N GLN A 9 -7.65 15.59 13.75
CA GLN A 9 -8.82 15.02 14.44
C GLN A 9 -10.12 15.74 14.07
N THR A 10 -10.03 17.03 13.76
CA THR A 10 -11.18 17.81 13.30
C THR A 10 -11.59 17.40 11.89
N VAL A 11 -10.64 17.34 10.95
CA VAL A 11 -10.91 17.00 9.54
C VAL A 11 -11.47 15.58 9.42
N LEU A 12 -10.95 14.62 10.20
CA LEU A 12 -11.41 13.23 10.15
C LEU A 12 -12.87 13.04 10.60
N LYS A 13 -13.44 14.01 11.32
CA LYS A 13 -14.86 14.01 11.72
C LYS A 13 -15.79 14.64 10.68
N TRP A 14 -15.26 15.30 9.66
CA TRP A 14 -16.08 15.93 8.65
C TRP A 14 -16.77 14.89 7.75
N PRO A 15 -17.92 15.25 7.15
CA PRO A 15 -18.52 14.47 6.07
C PRO A 15 -17.56 14.36 4.88
N LEU A 16 -17.61 13.23 4.19
CA LEU A 16 -16.74 12.94 3.04
C LEU A 16 -16.72 14.06 1.97
N PRO A 17 -17.85 14.68 1.56
CA PRO A 17 -17.80 15.77 0.58
C PRO A 17 -16.98 16.97 1.05
N GLN A 18 -17.04 17.28 2.35
CA GLN A 18 -16.28 18.38 2.94
C GLN A 18 -14.79 18.05 2.98
N VAL A 19 -14.41 16.80 3.28
CA VAL A 19 -13.01 16.37 3.24
C VAL A 19 -12.45 16.44 1.82
N ARG A 20 -13.22 16.04 0.81
CA ARG A 20 -12.80 16.14 -0.60
C ARG A 20 -12.56 17.58 -1.02
N ALA A 21 -13.55 18.45 -0.80
CA ALA A 21 -13.42 19.87 -1.13
C ALA A 21 -12.24 20.54 -0.39
N TRP A 22 -11.95 20.10 0.83
CA TRP A 22 -10.80 20.57 1.58
C TRP A 22 -9.48 20.10 0.96
N LEU A 23 -9.36 18.83 0.56
CA LEU A 23 -8.17 18.29 -0.10
C LEU A 23 -7.91 18.95 -1.47
N ASP A 24 -8.95 19.28 -2.23
CA ASP A 24 -8.84 19.93 -3.54
C ASP A 24 -8.14 21.31 -3.46
N GLY A 25 -8.22 21.97 -2.29
CA GLY A 25 -7.58 23.26 -2.04
C GLY A 25 -6.16 23.16 -1.47
N LEU A 26 -5.60 21.96 -1.31
CA LEU A 26 -4.32 21.75 -0.61
C LEU A 26 -3.26 21.11 -1.51
N SER A 27 -2.01 21.43 -1.19
CA SER A 27 -0.85 20.67 -1.67
C SER A 27 -0.57 19.54 -0.69
N ILE A 28 -0.99 18.32 -1.01
CA ILE A 28 -0.79 17.15 -0.15
C ILE A 28 0.71 16.94 0.13
N GLY A 29 1.05 16.70 1.40
CA GLY A 29 2.43 16.60 1.88
C GLY A 29 3.04 17.94 2.32
N GLU A 30 2.41 19.08 2.04
CA GLU A 30 2.83 20.39 2.56
C GLU A 30 2.18 20.71 3.92
N PRO A 31 2.73 21.68 4.68
CA PRO A 31 2.06 22.28 5.82
C PRO A 31 0.67 22.81 5.48
N VAL A 32 -0.28 22.68 6.41
CA VAL A 32 -1.64 23.23 6.27
C VAL A 32 -1.78 24.43 7.19
N GLY A 33 -2.09 25.60 6.63
CA GLY A 33 -2.17 26.84 7.40
C GLY A 33 -0.85 27.29 8.03
N GLY A 34 0.28 26.88 7.45
CA GLY A 34 1.63 27.18 7.96
C GLY A 34 2.11 26.23 9.07
N GLU A 35 1.33 25.22 9.43
CA GLU A 35 1.69 24.22 10.44
C GLU A 35 1.92 22.85 9.81
N ASN A 36 2.90 22.10 10.34
CA ASN A 36 3.16 20.73 9.92
C ASN A 36 1.89 19.87 10.12
N PHE A 37 1.47 19.18 9.07
CA PHE A 37 0.31 18.31 9.09
C PHE A 37 0.72 16.84 8.97
N ASN A 38 0.15 15.98 9.82
CA ASN A 38 0.46 14.55 9.83
C ASN A 38 -0.31 13.83 8.70
N TRP A 39 0.22 13.93 7.49
CA TRP A 39 -0.36 13.31 6.29
C TRP A 39 -0.38 11.78 6.35
N ASP A 40 0.65 11.15 6.93
CA ASP A 40 0.69 9.70 7.13
C ASP A 40 -0.46 9.22 8.04
N GLY A 41 -0.66 9.92 9.16
CA GLY A 41 -1.75 9.65 10.10
C GLY A 41 -3.13 9.88 9.48
N PHE A 42 -3.26 10.90 8.62
CA PHE A 42 -4.48 11.15 7.85
C PHE A 42 -4.77 10.01 6.88
N ALA A 43 -3.80 9.61 6.04
CA ALA A 43 -3.96 8.53 5.08
C ALA A 43 -4.29 7.20 5.77
N PHE A 44 -3.59 6.89 6.86
CA PHE A 44 -3.83 5.70 7.68
C PHE A 44 -5.25 5.67 8.23
N THR A 45 -5.73 6.80 8.77
CA THR A 45 -7.08 6.85 9.36
C THR A 45 -8.17 6.83 8.29
N ALA A 46 -7.96 7.50 7.16
CA ALA A 46 -8.85 7.40 6.00
C ALA A 46 -8.92 5.94 5.47
N ALA A 47 -7.80 5.23 5.43
CA ALA A 47 -7.74 3.81 5.05
C ALA A 47 -8.49 2.92 6.06
N ALA A 48 -8.31 3.14 7.36
CA ALA A 48 -9.05 2.41 8.40
C ALA A 48 -10.56 2.63 8.25
N ARG A 49 -10.97 3.88 8.08
CA ARG A 49 -12.38 4.25 7.87
C ARG A 49 -12.95 3.65 6.59
N ALA A 50 -12.18 3.60 5.50
CA ALA A 50 -12.57 2.92 4.27
C ALA A 50 -12.89 1.44 4.51
N ARG A 51 -12.10 0.76 5.34
CA ARG A 51 -12.34 -0.64 5.70
C ARG A 51 -13.57 -0.80 6.60
N GLU A 52 -13.67 -0.02 7.67
CA GLU A 52 -14.79 -0.08 8.62
C GLU A 52 -16.14 0.19 7.94
N GLU A 53 -16.19 1.23 7.11
CA GLU A 53 -17.41 1.64 6.42
C GLU A 53 -17.62 0.94 5.07
N ARG A 54 -16.69 0.08 4.62
CA ARG A 54 -16.67 -0.49 3.26
C ARG A 54 -16.81 0.57 2.18
N SER A 55 -16.12 1.70 2.36
CA SER A 55 -16.34 2.92 1.59
C SER A 55 -15.24 3.13 0.54
N VAL A 56 -15.57 2.86 -0.73
CA VAL A 56 -14.71 3.17 -1.90
C VAL A 56 -14.33 4.66 -1.92
N PRO A 57 -15.22 5.63 -1.63
CA PRO A 57 -14.84 7.03 -1.60
C PRO A 57 -13.78 7.39 -0.55
N TRP A 58 -13.78 6.74 0.63
CA TRP A 58 -12.71 6.91 1.62
C TRP A 58 -11.41 6.24 1.18
N ALA A 59 -11.51 5.09 0.50
CA ALA A 59 -10.33 4.42 -0.07
C ALA A 59 -9.64 5.30 -1.13
N HIS A 60 -10.40 5.97 -2.00
CA HIS A 60 -9.83 6.96 -2.94
C HIS A 60 -9.06 8.07 -2.23
N ILE A 61 -9.58 8.61 -1.13
CA ILE A 61 -8.90 9.67 -0.36
C ILE A 61 -7.57 9.14 0.20
N ALA A 62 -7.59 7.97 0.84
CA ALA A 62 -6.39 7.37 1.40
C ALA A 62 -5.35 7.08 0.31
N LEU A 63 -5.75 6.51 -0.83
CA LEU A 63 -4.87 6.17 -1.94
C LEU A 63 -4.31 7.41 -2.65
N LEU A 64 -5.10 8.49 -2.77
CA LEU A 64 -4.61 9.77 -3.26
C LEU A 64 -3.47 10.29 -2.38
N VAL A 65 -3.69 10.32 -1.05
CA VAL A 65 -2.68 10.83 -0.12
C VAL A 65 -1.44 9.93 -0.11
N TYR A 66 -1.60 8.61 -0.04
CA TYR A 66 -0.47 7.68 -0.13
C TYR A 66 0.31 7.83 -1.44
N GLY A 67 -0.38 8.01 -2.58
CA GLY A 67 0.27 8.21 -3.88
C GLY A 67 1.14 9.46 -3.90
N VAL A 68 0.64 10.58 -3.37
CA VAL A 68 1.43 11.81 -3.26
C VAL A 68 2.60 11.64 -2.29
N LEU A 69 2.39 11.03 -1.11
CA LEU A 69 3.48 10.82 -0.15
C LEU A 69 4.57 9.91 -0.73
N ALA A 70 4.20 8.81 -1.38
CA ALA A 70 5.15 7.89 -2.01
C ALA A 70 6.01 8.60 -3.09
N GLY A 71 5.40 9.48 -3.89
CA GLY A 71 6.11 10.26 -4.92
C GLY A 71 7.08 11.31 -4.37
N ARG A 72 6.97 11.65 -3.08
CA ARG A 72 7.80 12.66 -2.40
C ARG A 72 8.86 12.04 -1.48
N SER A 73 8.63 10.82 -1.00
CA SER A 73 9.56 10.08 -0.18
C SER A 73 10.74 9.55 -0.99
N ALA A 74 11.92 9.47 -0.36
CA ALA A 74 13.08 8.79 -0.91
C ALA A 74 13.32 7.46 -0.16
N GLY A 75 13.60 6.38 -0.89
CA GLY A 75 14.09 5.13 -0.31
C GLY A 75 13.02 4.32 0.46
N GLY A 76 13.35 3.89 1.68
CA GLY A 76 12.58 2.88 2.44
C GLY A 76 11.17 3.33 2.86
N ASP A 77 10.94 4.63 3.01
CA ASP A 77 9.63 5.18 3.35
C ASP A 77 8.64 5.00 2.20
N THR A 78 9.11 5.14 0.95
CA THR A 78 8.31 4.92 -0.26
C THR A 78 7.74 3.49 -0.29
N HIS A 79 8.54 2.48 0.05
CA HIS A 79 8.06 1.09 0.08
C HIS A 79 6.96 0.89 1.12
N SER A 80 7.14 1.43 2.33
CA SER A 80 6.17 1.27 3.43
C SER A 80 4.83 1.96 3.12
N ILE A 81 4.88 3.14 2.49
CA ILE A 81 3.71 3.88 2.03
C ILE A 81 2.99 3.10 0.92
N MET A 82 3.72 2.64 -0.09
CA MET A 82 3.16 1.85 -1.19
C MET A 82 2.56 0.53 -0.70
N LEU A 83 3.22 -0.16 0.23
CA LEU A 83 2.68 -1.37 0.86
C LEU A 83 1.35 -1.10 1.57
N SER A 84 1.24 0.03 2.28
CA SER A 84 -0.02 0.44 2.94
C SER A 84 -1.13 0.71 1.92
N ALA A 85 -0.81 1.40 0.82
CA ALA A 85 -1.74 1.64 -0.28
C ALA A 85 -2.21 0.32 -0.92
N MET A 86 -1.30 -0.58 -1.26
CA MET A 86 -1.62 -1.87 -1.89
C MET A 86 -2.37 -2.81 -0.95
N SER A 87 -2.05 -2.80 0.34
CA SER A 87 -2.82 -3.52 1.36
C SER A 87 -4.26 -3.02 1.46
N LEU A 88 -4.50 -1.70 1.34
CA LEU A 88 -5.85 -1.17 1.27
C LEU A 88 -6.57 -1.65 0.00
N ARG A 89 -5.94 -1.54 -1.17
CA ARG A 89 -6.52 -2.03 -2.44
C ARG A 89 -6.90 -3.50 -2.37
N ALA A 90 -5.97 -4.36 -1.94
CA ALA A 90 -6.19 -5.79 -1.82
C ALA A 90 -7.38 -6.11 -0.91
N TRP A 91 -7.50 -5.41 0.23
CA TRP A 91 -8.64 -5.56 1.11
C TRP A 91 -9.95 -5.11 0.42
N MET A 92 -9.95 -3.95 -0.24
CA MET A 92 -11.15 -3.44 -0.92
C MET A 92 -11.61 -4.38 -2.04
N ILE A 93 -10.68 -4.91 -2.84
CA ILE A 93 -10.95 -5.88 -3.91
C ILE A 93 -11.49 -7.18 -3.34
N ARG A 94 -10.90 -7.69 -2.26
CA ARG A 94 -11.37 -8.92 -1.61
C ARG A 94 -12.80 -8.77 -1.10
N GLU A 95 -13.12 -7.64 -0.49
CA GLU A 95 -14.41 -7.43 0.19
C GLU A 95 -15.52 -6.96 -0.74
N LEU A 96 -15.19 -6.16 -1.76
CA LEU A 96 -16.19 -5.52 -2.65
C LEU A 96 -16.17 -6.08 -4.07
N GLY A 97 -15.19 -6.91 -4.42
CA GLY A 97 -14.96 -7.42 -5.75
C GLY A 97 -14.03 -6.53 -6.57
N ALA A 98 -13.35 -7.14 -7.55
CA ALA A 98 -12.57 -6.42 -8.54
C ALA A 98 -13.48 -5.69 -9.52
N GLN A 99 -13.06 -4.49 -9.93
CA GLN A 99 -13.76 -3.70 -10.95
C GLN A 99 -12.73 -3.05 -11.87
N GLU A 100 -12.79 -3.43 -13.14
CA GLU A 100 -11.91 -2.91 -14.18
C GLU A 100 -12.09 -1.39 -14.35
N GLY A 101 -10.99 -0.66 -14.44
CA GLY A 101 -10.95 0.80 -14.58
C GLY A 101 -11.27 1.59 -13.32
N ASP A 102 -11.64 0.94 -12.20
CA ASP A 102 -11.82 1.62 -10.92
C ASP A 102 -10.47 1.86 -10.23
N ALA A 103 -10.18 3.11 -9.91
CA ALA A 103 -8.89 3.47 -9.34
C ALA A 103 -8.64 2.94 -7.92
N VAL A 104 -9.57 2.24 -7.26
CA VAL A 104 -9.37 1.48 -6.01
C VAL A 104 -9.40 -0.03 -6.26
N LEU A 105 -10.38 -0.49 -7.04
CA LEU A 105 -10.75 -1.89 -7.21
C LEU A 105 -10.13 -2.56 -8.45
N GLU A 106 -9.27 -1.86 -9.19
CA GLU A 106 -8.48 -2.43 -10.29
C GLU A 106 -7.35 -3.33 -9.74
N PRO A 107 -7.42 -4.66 -9.93
CA PRO A 107 -6.38 -5.57 -9.47
C PRO A 107 -5.05 -5.46 -10.21
N GLU A 108 -5.04 -5.06 -11.48
CA GLU A 108 -3.80 -4.94 -12.28
C GLU A 108 -2.80 -3.99 -11.61
N VAL A 109 -3.27 -2.96 -10.91
CA VAL A 109 -2.40 -2.03 -10.16
C VAL A 109 -1.55 -2.74 -9.09
N ILE A 110 -2.06 -3.79 -8.44
CA ILE A 110 -1.30 -4.55 -7.43
C ILE A 110 -0.31 -5.49 -8.10
N PHE A 111 -0.70 -6.08 -9.24
CA PHE A 111 0.16 -6.98 -10.01
C PHE A 111 1.34 -6.23 -10.64
N ASP A 112 1.08 -5.11 -11.30
CA ASP A 112 2.11 -4.23 -11.87
C ASP A 112 3.10 -3.77 -10.79
N TRP A 113 2.60 -3.31 -9.65
CA TRP A 113 3.44 -2.93 -8.51
C TRP A 113 4.33 -4.09 -8.02
N PHE A 114 3.80 -5.31 -7.95
CA PHE A 114 4.60 -6.47 -7.58
C PHE A 114 5.68 -6.77 -8.63
N GLN A 115 5.35 -6.72 -9.92
CA GLN A 115 6.30 -6.96 -11.00
C GLN A 115 7.46 -5.95 -10.99
N GLU A 116 7.16 -4.67 -10.76
CA GLU A 116 8.19 -3.63 -10.59
C GLU A 116 9.10 -3.91 -9.39
N LEU A 117 8.51 -4.37 -8.28
CA LEU A 117 9.24 -4.67 -7.06
C LEU A 117 10.14 -5.90 -7.20
N ALA A 118 9.62 -6.95 -7.84
CA ALA A 118 10.26 -8.24 -8.06
C ALA A 118 11.30 -8.22 -9.19
N SER A 119 12.19 -7.22 -9.19
CA SER A 119 13.18 -7.07 -10.28
C SER A 119 14.34 -8.09 -10.23
N ILE A 120 14.38 -9.00 -9.25
CA ILE A 120 15.33 -10.12 -9.26
C ILE A 120 14.61 -11.32 -9.88
N PRO A 121 15.29 -12.13 -10.72
CA PRO A 121 14.71 -13.37 -11.22
C PRO A 121 14.32 -14.32 -10.08
N ILE A 122 13.24 -15.07 -10.27
CA ILE A 122 12.75 -16.03 -9.27
C ILE A 122 13.78 -17.11 -8.96
N GLU A 123 14.54 -17.56 -9.96
CA GLU A 123 15.61 -18.56 -9.82
C GLU A 123 16.72 -18.04 -8.91
N GLU A 124 17.05 -16.77 -9.05
CA GLU A 124 18.04 -16.10 -8.21
C GLU A 124 17.54 -15.98 -6.77
N ALA A 125 16.28 -15.56 -6.58
CA ALA A 125 15.66 -15.53 -5.26
C ALA A 125 15.64 -16.93 -4.60
N ALA A 126 15.29 -17.98 -5.35
CA ALA A 126 15.27 -19.35 -4.87
C ALA A 126 16.67 -19.86 -4.48
N ARG A 127 17.70 -19.49 -5.25
CA ARG A 127 19.11 -19.79 -4.93
C ARG A 127 19.54 -19.13 -3.62
N ILE A 128 19.24 -17.85 -3.44
CA ILE A 128 19.58 -17.08 -2.24
C ILE A 128 18.88 -17.67 -1.00
N VAL A 129 17.59 -17.96 -1.11
CA VAL A 129 16.78 -18.53 -0.01
C VAL A 129 17.19 -19.97 0.36
N SER A 130 17.94 -20.65 -0.52
CA SER A 130 18.49 -21.97 -0.26
C SER A 130 19.86 -21.92 0.43
N LEU A 131 20.45 -20.73 0.60
CA LEU A 131 21.65 -20.55 1.41
C LEU A 131 21.33 -20.80 2.88
N GLN A 132 22.19 -21.56 3.55
CA GLN A 132 22.03 -21.86 4.98
C GLN A 132 22.46 -20.69 5.88
N ASP A 133 23.34 -19.82 5.37
CA ASP A 133 23.88 -18.68 6.11
C ASP A 133 23.47 -17.35 5.50
N TRP A 134 22.52 -16.68 6.15
CA TRP A 134 21.98 -15.40 5.73
C TRP A 134 22.94 -14.23 6.01
N SER A 135 23.94 -14.42 6.87
CA SER A 135 24.92 -13.38 7.19
C SER A 135 25.82 -13.02 6.01
N LEU A 136 25.94 -13.93 5.03
CA LEU A 136 26.71 -13.74 3.80
C LEU A 136 25.94 -12.96 2.73
N ILE A 137 24.65 -12.73 2.92
CA ILE A 137 23.81 -12.05 1.94
C ILE A 137 23.89 -10.53 2.17
N PRO A 138 24.16 -9.72 1.12
CA PRO A 138 24.17 -8.27 1.25
C PRO A 138 22.86 -7.73 1.84
N THR A 139 22.95 -6.80 2.79
CA THR A 139 21.77 -6.24 3.48
C THR A 139 20.73 -5.66 2.51
N ALA A 140 21.16 -5.00 1.43
CA ALA A 140 20.25 -4.47 0.41
C ALA A 140 19.43 -5.59 -0.28
N LEU A 141 20.03 -6.74 -0.52
CA LEU A 141 19.37 -7.89 -1.12
C LEU A 141 18.39 -8.54 -0.13
N LEU A 142 18.77 -8.63 1.16
CA LEU A 142 17.86 -9.08 2.22
C LEU A 142 16.63 -8.18 2.35
N LEU A 143 16.83 -6.87 2.36
CA LEU A 143 15.73 -5.90 2.40
C LEU A 143 14.81 -6.07 1.19
N ARG A 144 15.38 -6.28 0.00
CA ARG A 144 14.59 -6.54 -1.21
C ARG A 144 13.75 -7.80 -1.11
N LEU A 145 14.30 -8.90 -0.59
CA LEU A 145 13.53 -10.13 -0.37
C LEU A 145 12.40 -9.94 0.64
N ARG A 146 12.61 -9.15 1.69
CA ARG A 146 11.55 -8.78 2.66
C ARG A 146 10.44 -7.97 2.01
N TYR A 147 10.79 -7.04 1.13
CA TYR A 147 9.83 -6.26 0.36
C TYR A 147 8.99 -7.15 -0.55
N ILE A 148 9.63 -8.06 -1.29
CA ILE A 148 8.93 -9.05 -2.13
C ILE A 148 7.97 -9.90 -1.29
N LYS A 149 8.41 -10.42 -0.13
CA LYS A 149 7.54 -11.19 0.77
C LYS A 149 6.33 -10.37 1.23
N SER A 150 6.54 -9.11 1.56
CA SER A 150 5.48 -8.21 2.01
C SER A 150 4.45 -7.95 0.90
N ALA A 151 4.91 -7.75 -0.33
CA ALA A 151 4.03 -7.64 -1.50
C ALA A 151 3.27 -8.95 -1.79
N LEU A 152 3.93 -10.11 -1.66
CA LEU A 152 3.26 -11.40 -1.79
C LEU A 152 2.20 -11.60 -0.71
N ASN A 153 2.41 -11.14 0.51
CA ASN A 153 1.38 -11.18 1.56
C ASN A 153 0.15 -10.35 1.18
N THR A 154 0.34 -9.21 0.51
CA THR A 154 -0.77 -8.42 -0.04
C THR A 154 -1.50 -9.18 -1.14
N LEU A 155 -0.78 -9.79 -2.08
CA LEU A 155 -1.37 -10.58 -3.16
C LEU A 155 -2.12 -11.84 -2.67
N VAL A 156 -1.67 -12.45 -1.57
CA VAL A 156 -2.40 -13.56 -0.94
C VAL A 156 -3.80 -13.15 -0.50
N LEU A 157 -4.01 -11.89 -0.10
CA LEU A 157 -5.35 -11.44 0.32
C LEU A 157 -6.38 -11.51 -0.82
N ILE A 158 -5.95 -11.42 -2.08
CA ILE A 158 -6.82 -11.48 -3.25
C ILE A 158 -6.71 -12.82 -3.99
N SER A 159 -5.88 -13.77 -3.55
CA SER A 159 -5.73 -15.05 -4.27
C SER A 159 -6.99 -15.91 -4.25
N GLU A 160 -7.77 -15.84 -3.16
CA GLU A 160 -9.04 -16.56 -3.00
C GLU A 160 -10.13 -16.09 -3.99
N THR A 161 -9.97 -14.92 -4.60
CA THR A 161 -10.92 -14.36 -5.58
C THR A 161 -10.74 -14.93 -6.99
N GLY A 162 -9.74 -15.79 -7.21
CA GLY A 162 -9.40 -16.35 -8.52
C GLY A 162 -8.62 -15.39 -9.43
N LEU A 163 -8.42 -14.13 -9.04
CA LEU A 163 -7.68 -13.14 -9.84
C LEU A 163 -6.24 -13.58 -10.12
N VAL A 164 -5.59 -14.20 -9.14
CA VAL A 164 -4.22 -14.73 -9.28
C VAL A 164 -4.09 -15.78 -10.39
N GLN A 165 -5.17 -16.47 -10.76
CA GLN A 165 -5.13 -17.49 -11.83
C GLN A 165 -4.84 -16.88 -13.20
N LYS A 166 -5.04 -15.57 -13.36
CA LYS A 166 -4.67 -14.81 -14.56
C LYS A 166 -3.17 -14.49 -14.63
N HIS A 167 -2.44 -14.68 -13.54
CA HIS A 167 -1.02 -14.34 -13.38
C HIS A 167 -0.19 -15.59 -13.02
N PRO A 168 -0.03 -16.53 -13.97
CA PRO A 168 0.70 -17.78 -13.71
C PRO A 168 2.15 -17.56 -13.27
N GLU A 169 2.75 -16.41 -13.62
CA GLU A 169 4.10 -16.00 -13.18
C GLU A 169 4.23 -15.85 -11.66
N LEU A 170 3.12 -15.69 -10.93
CA LEU A 170 3.13 -15.57 -9.47
C LEU A 170 3.20 -16.92 -8.76
N ASN A 171 2.92 -18.03 -9.44
CA ASN A 171 2.84 -19.34 -8.82
C ASN A 171 4.14 -19.72 -8.10
N ASP A 172 5.27 -19.55 -8.78
CA ASP A 172 6.59 -19.86 -8.22
C ASP A 172 6.95 -18.91 -7.08
N TRP A 173 6.56 -17.64 -7.18
CA TRP A 173 6.72 -16.68 -6.10
C TRP A 173 5.89 -17.05 -4.87
N PHE A 174 4.66 -17.52 -5.03
CA PHE A 174 3.84 -17.99 -3.91
C PHE A 174 4.42 -19.24 -3.24
N LEU A 175 5.00 -20.17 -4.01
CA LEU A 175 5.72 -21.32 -3.49
C LEU A 175 6.96 -20.91 -2.68
N LEU A 176 7.67 -19.88 -3.13
CA LEU A 176 8.86 -19.35 -2.45
C LEU A 176 8.53 -18.52 -1.21
N ARG A 177 7.32 -17.93 -1.13
CA ARG A 177 6.91 -16.93 -0.13
C ARG A 177 7.23 -17.30 1.31
N SER A 178 6.93 -18.54 1.72
CA SER A 178 7.11 -19.00 3.11
C SER A 178 8.57 -19.09 3.52
N ARG A 179 9.49 -19.15 2.56
CA ARG A 179 10.93 -19.27 2.77
C ARG A 179 11.65 -17.93 2.66
N LEU A 180 11.01 -16.90 2.13
CA LEU A 180 11.53 -15.52 2.12
C LEU A 180 11.68 -15.00 3.56
N PRO A 181 12.63 -14.08 3.81
CA PRO A 181 12.84 -13.49 5.14
C PRO A 181 11.66 -12.64 5.58
#